data_AF-A0ABD2XFT0-F1
#
_entry.id   AF-A0ABD2XFT0-F1
#
_cell.length_a   1.000
_cell.length_b   1.000
_cell.length_c   1.000
_cell.angle_alpha   90.00
_cell.angle_beta   90.00
_cell.angle_gamma   90.00
#
_symmetry.space_group_name_H-M   'P 1'
#
loop_
_entity.id
_entity.type
_entity.pdbx_description
1 polymer ?
#
loop_
_entity_poly.entity_id
_entity_poly.type
_entity_poly.pdbx_seq_one_letter_code
_entity_poly.pdbx_strand_id
1 'polypeptide(L)'
;MSKRPLYYIDYSNYVKKRSNTILKSRGEILEADSRLDVEIECDIDNIDKEIFQKHYYCEDCLTLSNNDDLNSNNDESIEIEEISDNLVSCDCNKDKYFIEISLMRQLELLYQRPGFYNKLRQRDHTRPHDVFEDITDGSIYKDLKNDGGILSNENNISFMWCTDGVRIFKSSKFSIWGFFLVILELPYEDRYKLENMLLVLLWFGDNKPMPNLFLEPLRHPLRQVYKGIDFFVKDLDSVLNIRGIIICGTADLPAKSLFLEMNQHNGRFGCTTCVQDGLTVERRRTYPYIENLILRAENDVEKCAAEALECGNPVCGVKGPAMLSKICHKFITSAAIYVLHAVFEGVAKKLGELWFDKKYKDHDFNISSLIEVVDFKLCNIKPPMYVNRRPRPIKTHWSYYKGSELKCWFFYYSLPVLEGILDQKYIDHFMKIVIGVYILCQSKITNHMVDLAEELIEEFSRQFEDLYEAQHMTSQKKQKMESYFVSYNENQTVSIGLVDHYIRVTNCMCQKLCECRGKNYACVKKITTVTPFSVNISGVELKYMHKSVEVCNDITLVKLKYLKDV
;
A
#
# COMPACT_ATOMS: atom_id res chain seq x y z
N MET A 1 -23.42 -8.90 15.64
CA MET A 1 -23.12 -9.90 14.60
C MET A 1 -24.32 -10.10 13.66
N SER A 2 -24.26 -9.66 12.41
CA SER A 2 -25.21 -10.07 11.37
C SER A 2 -24.68 -11.32 10.64
N LYS A 3 -25.51 -12.35 10.45
CA LYS A 3 -25.14 -13.51 9.62
C LYS A 3 -24.94 -13.06 8.17
N ARG A 4 -23.73 -13.18 7.63
CA ARG A 4 -23.52 -13.03 6.17
C ARG A 4 -24.32 -14.11 5.45
N PRO A 5 -25.00 -13.83 4.33
CA PRO A 5 -25.56 -14.88 3.49
C PRO A 5 -24.39 -15.74 2.97
N LEU A 6 -24.38 -17.02 3.34
CA LEU A 6 -23.41 -17.98 2.82
C LEU A 6 -23.81 -18.36 1.39
N TYR A 7 -23.42 -17.52 0.44
CA TYR A 7 -23.36 -17.93 -0.96
C TYR A 7 -22.34 -19.07 -1.08
N TYR A 8 -22.84 -20.29 -1.26
CA TYR A 8 -22.00 -21.45 -1.52
C TYR A 8 -21.41 -21.31 -2.93
N ILE A 9 -20.15 -20.89 -2.98
CA ILE A 9 -19.38 -20.69 -4.19
C ILE A 9 -18.34 -21.80 -4.25
N ASP A 10 -18.54 -22.73 -5.18
CA ASP A 10 -17.62 -23.84 -5.44
C ASP A 10 -16.40 -23.36 -6.23
N TYR A 11 -15.28 -23.16 -5.52
CA TYR A 11 -14.02 -22.76 -6.12
C TYR A 11 -13.43 -23.85 -7.03
N SER A 12 -13.71 -25.14 -6.80
CA SER A 12 -13.24 -26.22 -7.69
C SER A 12 -13.89 -26.10 -9.07
N ASN A 13 -15.19 -25.79 -9.13
CA ASN A 13 -15.91 -25.59 -10.39
C ASN A 13 -15.58 -24.26 -11.07
N TYR A 14 -15.20 -23.23 -10.32
CA TYR A 14 -14.61 -22.01 -10.90
C TYR A 14 -13.31 -22.29 -11.63
N VAL A 15 -12.40 -23.01 -10.97
CA VAL A 15 -11.11 -23.40 -11.51
C VAL A 15 -11.30 -24.22 -12.80
N LYS A 16 -12.11 -25.29 -12.75
CA LYS A 16 -12.45 -26.15 -13.91
C LYS A 16 -13.06 -25.37 -15.08
N LYS A 17 -13.97 -24.43 -14.83
CA LYS A 17 -14.57 -23.58 -15.88
C LYS A 17 -13.53 -22.66 -16.53
N ARG A 18 -12.64 -22.05 -15.74
CA ARG A 18 -11.62 -21.12 -16.24
C ARG A 18 -10.52 -21.83 -17.04
N SER A 19 -10.14 -23.06 -16.70
CA SER A 19 -9.28 -23.90 -17.54
C SER A 19 -9.84 -24.05 -18.96
N ASN A 20 -11.13 -24.39 -19.09
CA ASN A 20 -11.79 -24.59 -20.39
C ASN A 20 -11.77 -23.33 -21.28
N THR A 21 -11.90 -22.13 -20.70
CA THR A 21 -11.80 -20.87 -21.46
C THR A 21 -10.36 -20.57 -21.88
N ILE A 22 -9.37 -20.85 -21.04
CA ILE A 22 -7.95 -20.62 -21.34
C ILE A 22 -7.45 -21.62 -22.40
N LEU A 23 -7.80 -22.91 -22.28
CA LEU A 23 -7.42 -23.96 -23.24
C LEU A 23 -7.98 -23.68 -24.65
N LYS A 24 -9.25 -23.21 -24.75
CA LYS A 24 -9.84 -22.76 -26.03
C LYS A 24 -9.13 -21.57 -26.67
N SER A 25 -8.32 -20.81 -25.93
CA SER A 25 -7.56 -19.66 -26.44
C SER A 25 -6.11 -19.97 -26.84
N ARG A 26 -5.67 -21.24 -26.74
CA ARG A 26 -4.26 -21.66 -26.83
C ARG A 26 -3.91 -22.58 -28.01
N GLY A 27 -4.77 -22.70 -29.01
CA GLY A 27 -4.47 -23.51 -30.20
C GLY A 27 -3.48 -22.81 -31.14
N GLU A 28 -2.16 -23.01 -30.95
CA GLU A 28 -1.09 -23.07 -31.98
C GLU A 28 0.33 -23.21 -31.36
N ILE A 29 0.86 -24.45 -31.33
CA ILE A 29 2.07 -24.93 -32.08
C ILE A 29 3.16 -23.87 -32.43
N LEU A 30 4.49 -24.04 -32.23
CA LEU A 30 5.33 -25.15 -31.70
C LEU A 30 6.76 -24.66 -31.27
N GLU A 31 7.51 -25.57 -30.60
CA GLU A 31 8.98 -25.77 -30.54
C GLU A 31 10.03 -24.73 -30.05
N ALA A 32 10.80 -25.19 -29.04
CA ALA A 32 12.26 -25.20 -28.87
C ALA A 32 13.15 -23.93 -28.97
N ASP A 33 13.89 -23.67 -27.88
CA ASP A 33 15.35 -23.91 -27.89
C ASP A 33 15.81 -24.39 -26.49
N SER A 34 16.98 -25.01 -26.42
CA SER A 34 17.59 -25.58 -25.20
C SER A 34 18.93 -24.93 -24.90
N ARG A 35 19.20 -24.66 -23.60
CA ARG A 35 20.49 -24.43 -22.91
C ARG A 35 20.40 -23.27 -21.92
N LEU A 36 20.38 -23.60 -20.63
CA LEU A 36 21.40 -23.19 -19.65
C LEU A 36 20.91 -23.61 -18.26
N ASP A 37 21.24 -24.86 -17.91
CA ASP A 37 21.06 -25.37 -16.56
C ASP A 37 22.06 -24.68 -15.64
N VAL A 38 21.62 -23.54 -15.07
CA VAL A 38 22.23 -22.96 -13.88
C VAL A 38 21.52 -23.61 -12.71
N GLU A 39 22.03 -24.76 -12.28
CA GLU A 39 21.63 -25.39 -11.03
C GLU A 39 21.95 -24.42 -9.88
N ILE A 40 20.93 -23.69 -9.44
CA ILE A 40 20.96 -23.02 -8.16
C ILE A 40 20.69 -24.10 -7.12
N GLU A 41 21.73 -24.84 -6.75
CA GLU A 41 21.78 -25.62 -5.51
C GLU A 41 21.72 -24.67 -4.30
N CYS A 42 20.55 -24.06 -4.10
CA CYS A 42 20.07 -23.86 -2.75
C CYS A 42 19.81 -25.26 -2.17
N ASP A 43 20.39 -25.56 -1.01
CA ASP A 43 20.32 -26.85 -0.32
C ASP A 43 18.91 -27.07 0.29
N ILE A 44 17.92 -27.16 -0.60
CA ILE A 44 16.48 -27.10 -0.31
C ILE A 44 15.96 -28.40 0.31
N ASP A 45 16.65 -29.52 0.08
CA ASP A 45 16.21 -30.83 0.55
C ASP A 45 16.71 -31.17 1.97
N ASN A 46 17.57 -30.33 2.54
CA ASN A 46 17.88 -30.28 3.98
C ASN A 46 17.03 -29.25 4.75
N ILE A 47 16.02 -28.64 4.12
CA ILE A 47 15.13 -27.69 4.81
C ILE A 47 14.22 -28.41 5.81
N ASP A 48 14.09 -27.81 7.00
CA ASP A 48 13.22 -28.27 8.08
C ASP A 48 11.74 -28.34 7.64
N LYS A 49 11.20 -29.57 7.61
CA LYS A 49 9.83 -29.89 7.22
C LYS A 49 8.78 -29.35 8.20
N GLU A 50 9.15 -29.00 9.44
CA GLU A 50 8.23 -28.32 10.37
C GLU A 50 8.02 -26.84 9.98
N ILE A 51 8.93 -26.28 9.18
CA ILE A 51 8.96 -24.85 8.83
C ILE A 51 8.54 -24.62 7.38
N PHE A 52 8.84 -25.52 6.43
CA PHE A 52 8.55 -25.33 5.02
C PHE A 52 7.86 -26.54 4.38
N GLN A 53 6.80 -26.30 3.61
CA GLN A 53 6.06 -27.32 2.86
C GLN A 53 6.09 -27.02 1.35
N LYS A 54 6.50 -28.01 0.55
CA LYS A 54 6.37 -27.97 -0.92
C LYS A 54 4.93 -28.32 -1.31
N HIS A 55 4.29 -27.45 -2.08
CA HIS A 55 2.93 -27.62 -2.63
C HIS A 55 3.00 -27.80 -4.13
N TYR A 56 2.95 -29.06 -4.59
CA TYR A 56 2.99 -29.44 -6.00
C TYR A 56 1.64 -29.16 -6.68
N TYR A 57 1.67 -28.73 -7.94
CA TYR A 57 0.48 -28.34 -8.70
C TYR A 57 0.64 -28.57 -10.20
N CYS A 58 -0.47 -28.63 -10.95
CA CYS A 58 -0.45 -28.59 -12.41
C CYS A 58 -0.89 -27.24 -12.97
N GLU A 59 -0.21 -26.75 -14.01
CA GLU A 59 -0.56 -25.50 -14.73
C GLU A 59 -1.76 -25.63 -15.69
N ASP A 60 -2.19 -26.83 -16.06
CA ASP A 60 -3.31 -27.03 -16.99
C ASP A 60 -4.63 -27.32 -16.24
N CYS A 61 -4.59 -28.27 -15.29
CA CYS A 61 -5.74 -28.57 -14.42
C CYS A 61 -5.92 -27.54 -13.30
N LEU A 62 -4.89 -26.73 -13.00
CA LEU A 62 -4.91 -25.69 -11.96
C LEU A 62 -5.26 -26.27 -10.56
N THR A 63 -4.90 -27.54 -10.32
CA THR A 63 -5.15 -28.28 -9.07
C THR A 63 -3.86 -28.52 -8.29
N LEU A 64 -3.97 -28.55 -6.96
CA LEU A 64 -2.93 -29.05 -6.06
C LEU A 64 -2.84 -30.59 -6.15
N SER A 65 -1.66 -31.12 -5.89
CA SER A 65 -1.47 -32.53 -5.55
C SER A 65 -1.89 -32.79 -4.10
N ASN A 66 -2.45 -33.97 -3.83
CA ASN A 66 -2.45 -34.48 -2.47
C ASN A 66 -1.00 -34.78 -2.08
N ASN A 67 -0.55 -34.28 -0.94
CA ASN A 67 0.58 -34.88 -0.23
C ASN A 67 -0.02 -35.99 0.64
N ASP A 68 0.26 -37.26 0.32
CA ASP A 68 -0.42 -38.41 0.95
C ASP A 68 -0.07 -38.61 2.45
N ASP A 69 0.89 -37.85 2.98
CA ASP A 69 1.39 -37.91 4.36
C ASP A 69 0.38 -37.42 5.44
N LEU A 70 -0.75 -36.79 5.07
CA LEU A 70 -1.70 -36.22 6.05
C LEU A 70 -2.68 -37.24 6.66
N ASN A 71 -2.74 -38.48 6.18
CA ASN A 71 -3.68 -39.51 6.66
C ASN A 71 -3.09 -40.45 7.73
N SER A 72 -2.64 -39.88 8.87
CA SER A 72 -2.44 -40.68 10.09
C SER A 72 -2.57 -39.88 11.40
N ASN A 73 -3.82 -39.53 11.76
CA ASN A 73 -4.29 -39.56 13.15
C ASN A 73 -5.83 -39.36 13.17
N ASN A 74 -6.55 -40.42 13.53
CA ASN A 74 -7.99 -40.33 13.81
C ASN A 74 -8.16 -39.77 15.22
N ASP A 75 -8.86 -38.65 15.37
CA ASP A 75 -9.46 -38.22 16.63
C ASP A 75 -10.89 -37.78 16.35
N GLU A 76 -11.85 -38.29 17.11
CA GLU A 76 -13.27 -38.29 16.73
C GLU A 76 -14.03 -37.03 17.18
N SER A 77 -15.23 -36.83 16.62
CA SER A 77 -16.31 -35.98 17.16
C SER A 77 -16.14 -34.44 17.12
N ILE A 78 -16.11 -33.88 15.91
CA ILE A 78 -16.86 -32.63 15.63
C ILE A 78 -17.74 -32.87 14.41
N GLU A 79 -19.03 -32.55 14.49
CA GLU A 79 -19.94 -32.61 13.34
C GLU A 79 -19.51 -31.59 12.28
N ILE A 80 -18.94 -32.09 11.19
CA ILE A 80 -18.64 -31.33 9.99
C ILE A 80 -19.83 -31.52 9.04
N GLU A 81 -20.44 -30.43 8.56
CA GLU A 81 -21.20 -30.50 7.30
C GLU A 81 -20.18 -30.79 6.20
N GLU A 82 -20.00 -32.08 5.86
CA GLU A 82 -19.11 -32.54 4.81
C GLU A 82 -19.64 -32.15 3.43
N ILE A 83 -19.47 -30.87 3.09
CA ILE A 83 -19.31 -30.46 1.72
C ILE A 83 -18.07 -31.20 1.22
N SER A 84 -18.30 -32.25 0.43
CA SER A 84 -17.24 -33.07 -0.14
C SER A 84 -16.39 -32.20 -1.09
N ASP A 85 -15.25 -31.72 -0.58
CA ASP A 85 -14.17 -31.11 -1.35
C ASP A 85 -13.60 -32.18 -2.29
N ASN A 86 -14.30 -32.38 -3.42
CA ASN A 86 -13.98 -33.31 -4.50
C ASN A 86 -12.73 -32.82 -5.25
N LEU A 87 -11.58 -32.97 -4.58
CA LEU A 87 -10.23 -32.74 -5.10
C LEU A 87 -10.01 -33.67 -6.30
N VAL A 88 -10.07 -33.10 -7.49
CA VAL A 88 -9.91 -33.88 -8.73
C VAL A 88 -8.43 -34.22 -8.90
N SER A 89 -8.10 -35.47 -8.60
CA SER A 89 -6.89 -36.13 -9.05
C SER A 89 -6.82 -36.04 -10.58
N CYS A 90 -5.84 -35.28 -11.10
CA CYS A 90 -5.40 -35.45 -12.48
C CYS A 90 -4.23 -36.43 -12.54
N ASP A 91 -4.17 -37.18 -13.65
CA ASP A 91 -3.00 -37.94 -14.11
C ASP A 91 -1.99 -37.04 -14.85
N CYS A 92 -2.14 -35.72 -14.68
CA CYS A 92 -1.38 -34.69 -15.37
C CYS A 92 -0.10 -34.32 -14.60
N ASN A 93 0.95 -33.95 -15.33
CA ASN A 93 2.28 -33.83 -14.73
C ASN A 93 2.37 -32.65 -13.73
N LYS A 94 3.11 -32.87 -12.63
CA LYS A 94 3.02 -32.09 -11.38
C LYS A 94 4.38 -31.59 -10.88
N ASP A 95 5.38 -31.50 -11.76
CA ASP A 95 6.77 -31.11 -11.45
C ASP A 95 6.91 -29.69 -10.87
N LYS A 96 5.88 -28.85 -11.01
CA LYS A 96 5.88 -27.46 -10.52
C LYS A 96 5.32 -27.40 -9.11
N TYR A 97 6.01 -26.64 -8.26
CA TYR A 97 5.62 -26.42 -6.87
C TYR A 97 5.83 -24.98 -6.46
N PHE A 98 5.14 -24.57 -5.39
CA PHE A 98 5.46 -23.39 -4.61
C PHE A 98 5.73 -23.80 -3.16
N ILE A 99 6.24 -22.89 -2.34
CA ILE A 99 6.60 -23.16 -0.94
C ILE A 99 5.63 -22.42 -0.02
N GLU A 100 5.06 -23.12 0.95
CA GLU A 100 4.48 -22.53 2.16
C GLU A 100 5.56 -22.47 3.25
N ILE A 101 5.51 -21.43 4.09
CA ILE A 101 6.33 -21.30 5.28
C ILE A 101 5.41 -21.19 6.49
N SER A 102 5.56 -22.11 7.44
CA SER A 102 4.70 -22.31 8.61
C SER A 102 4.39 -21.01 9.35
N LEU A 103 3.15 -20.54 9.22
CA LEU A 103 2.66 -19.37 9.96
C LEU A 103 2.76 -19.58 11.48
N MET A 104 2.52 -20.81 11.95
CA MET A 104 2.53 -21.12 13.38
C MET A 104 3.92 -21.00 13.95
N ARG A 105 4.92 -21.59 13.28
CA ARG A 105 6.31 -21.55 13.73
C ARG A 105 6.87 -20.14 13.72
N GLN A 106 6.52 -19.33 12.71
CA GLN A 106 6.92 -17.92 12.67
C GLN A 106 6.27 -17.10 13.79
N LEU A 107 5.00 -17.34 14.13
CA LEU A 107 4.32 -16.69 15.27
C LEU A 107 4.88 -17.13 16.62
N GLU A 108 5.15 -18.42 16.80
CA GLU A 108 5.81 -18.96 18.01
C GLU A 108 7.19 -18.31 18.22
N LEU A 109 8.01 -18.25 17.17
CA LEU A 109 9.32 -17.59 17.18
C LEU A 109 9.26 -16.06 17.30
N LEU A 110 8.08 -15.44 17.14
CA LEU A 110 7.83 -14.05 17.54
C LEU A 110 7.53 -13.97 19.04
N TYR A 111 6.59 -14.77 19.56
CA TYR A 111 6.22 -14.76 20.99
C TYR A 111 7.33 -15.25 21.93
N GLN A 112 8.31 -16.00 21.42
CA GLN A 112 9.52 -16.37 22.14
C GLN A 112 10.60 -15.27 22.21
N ARG A 113 10.48 -14.17 21.44
CA ARG A 113 11.48 -13.08 21.46
C ARG A 113 11.25 -12.11 22.62
N PRO A 114 12.29 -11.83 23.44
CA PRO A 114 12.20 -10.82 24.50
C PRO A 114 11.80 -9.44 23.95
N GLY A 115 10.82 -8.82 24.61
CA GLY A 115 10.23 -7.54 24.27
C GLY A 115 9.18 -7.56 23.15
N PHE A 116 8.91 -8.71 22.51
CA PHE A 116 7.95 -8.77 21.40
C PHE A 116 6.50 -8.55 21.85
N TYR A 117 6.04 -9.29 22.86
CA TYR A 117 4.66 -9.15 23.37
C TYR A 117 4.46 -7.75 23.96
N ASN A 118 5.46 -7.25 24.70
CA ASN A 118 5.46 -5.90 25.26
C ASN A 118 5.34 -4.78 24.21
N LYS A 119 5.71 -5.03 22.93
CA LYS A 119 5.47 -4.09 21.82
C LYS A 119 4.03 -4.12 21.33
N LEU A 120 3.42 -5.31 21.21
CA LEU A 120 2.00 -5.45 20.83
C LEU A 120 1.07 -4.70 21.80
N ARG A 121 1.47 -4.60 23.07
CA ARG A 121 0.72 -3.89 24.11
C ARG A 121 0.74 -2.36 24.00
N GLN A 122 1.56 -1.78 23.11
CA GLN A 122 1.64 -0.32 22.91
C GLN A 122 0.50 0.23 22.03
N ARG A 123 -0.39 -0.65 21.53
CA ARG A 123 -1.58 -0.29 20.75
C ARG A 123 -2.62 0.55 21.51
N ASP A 124 -2.54 0.61 22.84
CA ASP A 124 -3.59 1.16 23.72
C ASP A 124 -3.24 2.57 24.25
N HIS A 125 -3.13 3.52 23.32
CA HIS A 125 -3.14 4.96 23.62
C HIS A 125 -4.52 5.57 23.35
N THR A 126 -5.08 6.31 24.31
CA THR A 126 -6.37 7.00 24.20
C THR A 126 -6.27 8.24 23.29
N ARG A 127 -6.55 8.04 22.01
CA ARG A 127 -6.61 9.10 20.99
C ARG A 127 -7.96 9.83 20.98
N PRO A 128 -8.00 11.13 20.60
CA PRO A 128 -9.25 11.83 20.31
C PRO A 128 -10.06 11.13 19.20
N HIS A 129 -11.39 11.15 19.30
CA HIS A 129 -12.27 10.45 18.35
C HIS A 129 -12.17 10.96 16.91
N ASP A 130 -11.79 12.22 16.72
CA ASP A 130 -11.62 12.88 15.42
C ASP A 130 -10.23 12.65 14.82
N VAL A 131 -9.31 12.01 15.55
CA VAL A 131 -7.91 11.83 15.17
C VAL A 131 -7.60 10.42 14.69
N PHE A 132 -6.78 10.35 13.63
CA PHE A 132 -6.10 9.14 13.19
C PHE A 132 -4.59 9.38 13.21
N GLU A 133 -3.86 8.44 13.77
CA GLU A 133 -2.40 8.38 13.75
C GLU A 133 -1.89 7.06 13.15
N ASP A 134 -2.73 6.02 13.19
CA ASP A 134 -2.34 4.68 12.79
C ASP A 134 -3.50 3.88 12.15
N ILE A 135 -3.17 2.75 11.51
CA ILE A 135 -4.15 1.83 10.94
C ILE A 135 -5.14 1.26 11.97
N THR A 136 -4.74 1.19 13.24
CA THR A 136 -5.60 0.87 14.39
C THR A 136 -6.76 1.87 14.61
N ASP A 137 -6.66 3.07 14.04
CA ASP A 137 -7.71 4.10 14.16
C ASP A 137 -8.78 3.99 13.05
N GLY A 138 -8.60 3.10 12.07
CA GLY A 138 -9.58 2.86 11.01
C GLY A 138 -10.86 2.20 11.55
N SER A 139 -12.01 2.47 10.90
CA SER A 139 -13.31 1.91 11.27
C SER A 139 -13.28 0.38 11.38
N ILE A 140 -12.76 -0.31 10.37
CA ILE A 140 -12.66 -1.78 10.34
C ILE A 140 -11.88 -2.35 11.55
N TYR A 141 -10.87 -1.63 12.06
CA TYR A 141 -10.16 -2.03 13.28
C TYR A 141 -11.02 -1.79 14.52
N LYS A 142 -11.62 -0.60 14.63
CA LYS A 142 -12.52 -0.21 15.73
C LYS A 142 -13.74 -1.15 15.83
N ASP A 143 -14.35 -1.52 14.71
CA ASP A 143 -15.47 -2.49 14.61
C ASP A 143 -15.08 -3.90 15.11
N LEU A 144 -13.80 -4.27 15.00
CA LEU A 144 -13.27 -5.55 15.47
C LEU A 144 -12.71 -5.46 16.91
N LYS A 145 -12.44 -4.27 17.45
CA LYS A 145 -12.01 -4.03 18.82
C LYS A 145 -13.18 -3.79 19.79
N ASN A 146 -14.26 -3.18 19.31
CA ASN A 146 -15.47 -2.89 20.07
C ASN A 146 -16.44 -4.09 20.07
N ASP A 147 -17.56 -3.98 20.79
CA ASP A 147 -18.76 -4.85 20.69
C ASP A 147 -18.51 -6.37 20.79
N GLY A 148 -17.46 -6.78 21.52
CA GLY A 148 -17.06 -8.19 21.65
C GLY A 148 -16.41 -8.78 20.40
N GLY A 149 -15.93 -7.93 19.47
CA GLY A 149 -15.13 -8.32 18.31
C GLY A 149 -13.80 -8.98 18.70
N ILE A 150 -13.13 -9.63 17.74
CA ILE A 150 -11.94 -10.45 17.99
C ILE A 150 -10.76 -9.68 18.63
N LEU A 151 -10.60 -8.38 18.35
CA LEU A 151 -9.50 -7.55 18.86
C LEU A 151 -9.83 -6.88 20.21
N SER A 152 -11.02 -7.12 20.76
CA SER A 152 -11.42 -6.67 22.11
C SER A 152 -10.56 -7.31 23.20
N ASN A 153 -10.13 -8.56 23.01
CA ASN A 153 -9.06 -9.17 23.80
C ASN A 153 -7.71 -8.61 23.34
N GLU A 154 -6.95 -8.09 24.29
CA GLU A 154 -5.71 -7.36 24.04
C GLU A 154 -4.49 -8.24 23.73
N ASN A 155 -4.63 -9.57 23.85
CA ASN A 155 -3.66 -10.54 23.37
C ASN A 155 -3.85 -10.90 21.88
N ASN A 156 -4.97 -10.49 21.28
CA ASN A 156 -5.29 -10.84 19.89
C ASN A 156 -4.71 -9.82 18.91
N ILE A 157 -4.26 -10.33 17.78
CA ILE A 157 -3.54 -9.58 16.74
C ILE A 157 -4.34 -9.50 15.44
N SER A 158 -3.93 -8.61 14.56
CA SER A 158 -4.48 -8.48 13.21
C SER A 158 -3.36 -8.33 12.18
N PHE A 159 -3.66 -8.75 10.95
CA PHE A 159 -2.71 -8.78 9.86
C PHE A 159 -3.15 -7.89 8.69
N MET A 160 -2.19 -7.22 8.08
CA MET A 160 -2.28 -6.73 6.71
C MET A 160 -1.59 -7.72 5.77
N TRP A 161 -2.25 -8.14 4.69
CA TRP A 161 -1.58 -8.91 3.63
C TRP A 161 -0.81 -7.99 2.66
N CYS A 162 0.35 -8.44 2.21
CA CYS A 162 1.19 -7.76 1.22
C CYS A 162 1.72 -8.77 0.18
N THR A 163 1.78 -8.38 -1.09
CA THR A 163 2.37 -9.23 -2.14
C THR A 163 2.92 -8.40 -3.29
N ASP A 164 4.05 -8.84 -3.84
CA ASP A 164 4.75 -8.23 -4.98
C ASP A 164 5.52 -9.31 -5.75
N GLY A 165 5.82 -9.04 -7.03
CA GLY A 165 6.41 -9.99 -7.97
C GLY A 165 7.73 -9.50 -8.56
N VAL A 166 8.84 -10.06 -8.11
CA VAL A 166 10.20 -9.68 -8.52
C VAL A 166 10.73 -10.63 -9.60
N ARG A 167 11.17 -10.09 -10.74
CA ARG A 167 11.95 -10.87 -11.72
C ARG A 167 13.42 -10.95 -11.27
N ILE A 168 13.95 -12.16 -11.14
CA ILE A 168 15.37 -12.37 -10.79
C ILE A 168 16.27 -11.92 -11.95
N PHE A 169 15.93 -12.36 -13.17
CA PHE A 169 16.75 -12.16 -14.35
C PHE A 169 16.09 -11.17 -15.31
N LYS A 170 16.88 -10.24 -15.87
CA LYS A 170 16.39 -9.22 -16.82
C LYS A 170 15.90 -9.81 -18.15
N SER A 171 16.39 -10.99 -18.52
CA SER A 171 16.14 -11.70 -19.77
C SER A 171 15.17 -12.89 -19.66
N SER A 172 14.72 -13.25 -18.45
CA SER A 172 13.78 -14.36 -18.24
C SER A 172 12.37 -13.88 -17.92
N LYS A 173 11.39 -14.78 -18.10
CA LYS A 173 10.03 -14.62 -17.57
C LYS A 173 9.98 -14.98 -16.08
N PHE A 174 10.91 -15.82 -15.60
CA PHE A 174 11.02 -16.29 -14.23
C PHE A 174 10.91 -15.16 -13.19
N SER A 175 9.93 -15.28 -12.30
CA SER A 175 9.66 -14.33 -11.23
C SER A 175 9.38 -15.05 -9.92
N ILE A 176 9.80 -14.44 -8.81
CA ILE A 176 9.43 -14.82 -7.45
C ILE A 176 8.30 -13.90 -6.99
N TRP A 177 7.25 -14.47 -6.40
CA TRP A 177 6.17 -13.73 -5.73
C TRP A 177 6.06 -14.20 -4.28
N GLY A 178 6.26 -13.28 -3.34
CA GLY A 178 6.02 -13.53 -1.91
C GLY A 178 4.60 -13.12 -1.52
N PHE A 179 3.96 -13.89 -0.65
CA PHE A 179 2.79 -13.45 0.11
C PHE A 179 3.19 -13.27 1.57
N PHE A 180 3.02 -12.05 2.07
CA PHE A 180 3.47 -11.63 3.38
C PHE A 180 2.29 -11.22 4.27
N LEU A 181 2.41 -11.44 5.57
CA LEU A 181 1.54 -10.87 6.60
C LEU A 181 2.34 -9.91 7.48
N VAL A 182 1.74 -8.77 7.82
CA VAL A 182 2.31 -7.75 8.71
C VAL A 182 1.40 -7.60 9.93
N ILE A 183 1.94 -7.84 11.14
CA ILE A 183 1.21 -7.69 12.40
C ILE A 183 0.98 -6.20 12.68
N LEU A 184 -0.26 -5.79 12.97
CA LEU A 184 -0.64 -4.38 13.08
C LEU A 184 -0.54 -3.82 14.50
N GLU A 185 -0.50 -4.67 15.51
CA GLU A 185 -0.36 -4.24 16.92
C GLU A 185 1.08 -3.83 17.28
N LEU A 186 2.06 -4.14 16.41
CA LEU A 186 3.42 -3.61 16.53
C LEU A 186 3.48 -2.09 16.22
N PRO A 187 4.40 -1.34 16.84
CA PRO A 187 4.72 0.04 16.43
C PRO A 187 5.09 0.15 14.94
N TYR A 188 4.71 1.26 14.31
CA TYR A 188 4.83 1.46 12.85
C TYR A 188 6.26 1.21 12.32
N GLU A 189 7.26 1.69 13.05
CA GLU A 189 8.69 1.55 12.77
C GLU A 189 9.23 0.11 12.96
N ASP A 190 8.51 -0.76 13.66
CA ASP A 190 8.84 -2.17 13.85
C ASP A 190 8.13 -3.09 12.84
N ARG A 191 6.91 -2.77 12.42
CA ARG A 191 6.06 -3.61 11.53
C ARG A 191 6.76 -4.12 10.27
N TYR A 192 7.53 -3.26 9.62
CA TYR A 192 8.14 -3.51 8.31
C TYR A 192 9.62 -3.91 8.40
N LYS A 193 10.12 -4.23 9.60
CA LYS A 193 11.44 -4.83 9.76
C LYS A 193 11.40 -6.29 9.30
N LEU A 194 12.47 -6.75 8.64
CA LEU A 194 12.57 -8.11 8.11
C LEU A 194 12.33 -9.19 9.17
N GLU A 195 12.71 -8.92 10.42
CA GLU A 195 12.49 -9.80 11.58
C GLU A 195 11.00 -9.94 12.00
N ASN A 196 10.13 -9.01 11.60
CA ASN A 196 8.72 -8.93 12.04
C ASN A 196 7.71 -9.16 10.89
N MET A 197 8.17 -9.16 9.63
CA MET A 197 7.35 -9.51 8.48
C MET A 197 7.28 -11.03 8.31
N LEU A 198 6.08 -11.58 8.25
CA LEU A 198 5.83 -13.00 8.06
C LEU A 198 5.77 -13.30 6.56
N LEU A 199 6.77 -13.99 5.99
CA LEU A 199 6.64 -14.57 4.65
C LEU A 199 5.94 -15.92 4.82
N VAL A 200 4.73 -16.08 4.28
CA VAL A 200 3.94 -17.31 4.49
C VAL A 200 3.79 -18.16 3.22
N LEU A 201 3.98 -17.57 2.04
CA LEU A 201 4.01 -18.31 0.78
C LEU A 201 5.04 -17.69 -0.18
N LEU A 202 5.69 -18.55 -0.96
CA LEU A 202 6.69 -18.18 -1.96
C LEU A 202 6.43 -18.95 -3.28
N TRP A 203 5.92 -18.24 -4.28
CA TRP A 203 5.76 -18.74 -5.65
C TRP A 203 6.98 -18.40 -6.50
N PHE A 204 7.36 -19.28 -7.42
CA PHE A 204 8.45 -19.06 -8.36
C PHE A 204 8.19 -19.76 -9.70
N GLY A 205 8.58 -19.13 -10.79
CA GLY A 205 8.42 -19.66 -12.15
C GLY A 205 8.16 -18.59 -13.20
N ASP A 206 8.02 -19.01 -14.46
CA ASP A 206 7.78 -18.11 -15.61
C ASP A 206 6.36 -17.54 -15.69
N ASN A 207 5.43 -18.14 -14.94
CA ASN A 207 4.04 -17.70 -14.83
C ASN A 207 3.82 -16.93 -13.53
N LYS A 208 2.86 -16.00 -13.54
CA LYS A 208 2.35 -15.34 -12.32
C LYS A 208 1.60 -16.35 -11.44
N PRO A 209 1.55 -16.16 -10.11
CA PRO A 209 0.77 -17.01 -9.22
C PRO A 209 -0.70 -17.06 -9.62
N MET A 210 -1.29 -18.25 -9.48
CA MET A 210 -2.72 -18.49 -9.57
C MET A 210 -3.34 -18.23 -8.20
N PRO A 211 -3.97 -17.07 -7.93
CA PRO A 211 -4.13 -16.58 -6.56
C PRO A 211 -4.94 -17.50 -5.66
N ASN A 212 -5.99 -18.13 -6.20
CA ASN A 212 -6.84 -19.03 -5.43
C ASN A 212 -6.13 -20.32 -5.04
N LEU A 213 -5.33 -20.91 -5.95
CA LEU A 213 -4.52 -22.11 -5.66
C LEU A 213 -3.34 -21.78 -4.75
N PHE A 214 -2.68 -20.63 -4.98
CA PHE A 214 -1.54 -20.19 -4.19
C PHE A 214 -1.94 -19.89 -2.73
N LEU A 215 -3.12 -19.30 -2.50
CA LEU A 215 -3.61 -18.96 -1.16
C LEU A 215 -4.33 -20.10 -0.42
N GLU A 216 -4.74 -21.18 -1.09
CA GLU A 216 -5.54 -22.24 -0.46
C GLU A 216 -4.86 -22.90 0.75
N PRO A 217 -3.53 -23.17 0.77
CA PRO A 217 -2.90 -23.77 1.96
C PRO A 217 -3.08 -22.93 3.23
N LEU A 218 -3.05 -21.59 3.12
CA LEU A 218 -3.26 -20.69 4.26
C LEU A 218 -4.67 -20.77 4.87
N ARG A 219 -5.66 -21.34 4.17
CA ARG A 219 -7.05 -21.52 4.66
C ARG A 219 -7.07 -22.29 5.98
N HIS A 220 -6.22 -23.31 6.15
CA HIS A 220 -6.20 -24.09 7.40
C HIS A 220 -5.46 -23.38 8.53
N PRO A 221 -4.21 -22.89 8.38
CA PRO A 221 -3.52 -22.14 9.43
C PRO A 221 -4.28 -20.89 9.87
N LEU A 222 -4.82 -20.10 8.94
CA LEU A 222 -5.59 -18.91 9.31
C LEU A 222 -6.90 -19.25 10.03
N ARG A 223 -7.50 -20.43 9.77
CA ARG A 223 -8.65 -20.92 10.55
C ARG A 223 -8.27 -21.32 11.98
N GLN A 224 -7.11 -21.94 12.19
CA GLN A 224 -6.59 -22.21 13.55
C GLN A 224 -6.30 -20.90 14.28
N VAL A 225 -5.55 -19.98 13.66
CA VAL A 225 -5.24 -18.65 14.22
C VAL A 225 -6.51 -17.86 14.55
N TYR A 226 -7.56 -17.96 13.73
CA TYR A 226 -8.85 -17.30 14.01
C TYR A 226 -9.62 -17.94 15.18
N LYS A 227 -9.52 -19.26 15.38
CA LYS A 227 -10.09 -19.94 16.56
C LYS A 227 -9.32 -19.53 17.83
N GLY A 228 -8.00 -19.64 17.79
CA GLY A 228 -7.07 -19.35 18.90
C GLY A 228 -6.01 -20.44 19.01
N ILE A 229 -4.78 -20.02 19.29
CA ILE A 229 -3.61 -20.90 19.44
C ILE A 229 -2.89 -20.52 20.72
N ASP A 230 -2.47 -21.53 21.48
CA ASP A 230 -1.73 -21.37 22.72
C ASP A 230 -0.23 -21.25 22.42
N PHE A 231 0.34 -20.07 22.63
CA PHE A 231 1.79 -19.84 22.53
C PHE A 231 2.39 -19.55 23.90
N PHE A 232 3.60 -20.08 24.16
CA PHE A 232 4.40 -19.67 25.30
C PHE A 232 5.00 -18.28 25.04
N VAL A 233 4.61 -17.30 25.85
CA VAL A 233 4.99 -15.88 25.67
C VAL A 233 6.17 -15.56 26.58
N LYS A 234 7.35 -15.29 25.99
CA LYS A 234 8.60 -15.19 26.76
C LYS A 234 8.65 -13.99 27.71
N ASP A 235 7.92 -12.92 27.38
CA ASP A 235 7.80 -11.71 28.20
C ASP A 235 6.98 -11.90 29.49
N LEU A 236 6.19 -12.98 29.58
CA LEU A 236 5.30 -13.27 30.70
C LEU A 236 5.64 -14.59 31.42
N ASP A 237 6.54 -15.39 30.84
CA ASP A 237 6.86 -16.78 31.26
C ASP A 237 5.60 -17.68 31.37
N SER A 238 4.59 -17.40 30.52
CA SER A 238 3.25 -18.00 30.57
C SER A 238 2.73 -18.37 29.18
N VAL A 239 1.88 -19.39 29.09
CA VAL A 239 1.10 -19.69 27.88
C VAL A 239 -0.09 -18.74 27.77
N LEU A 240 -0.30 -18.13 26.60
CA LEU A 240 -1.49 -17.35 26.27
C LEU A 240 -2.20 -17.91 25.03
N ASN A 241 -3.53 -17.99 25.10
CA ASN A 241 -4.36 -18.18 23.92
C ASN A 241 -4.43 -16.87 23.11
N ILE A 242 -3.92 -16.92 21.88
CA ILE A 242 -3.80 -15.78 20.97
C ILE A 242 -4.60 -16.08 19.71
N ARG A 243 -5.47 -15.13 19.33
CA ARG A 243 -6.26 -15.20 18.10
C ARG A 243 -5.78 -14.14 17.10
N GLY A 244 -5.97 -14.40 15.80
CA GLY A 244 -5.59 -13.48 14.74
C GLY A 244 -6.58 -13.41 13.57
N ILE A 245 -6.54 -12.31 12.82
CA ILE A 245 -7.43 -12.08 11.67
C ILE A 245 -6.75 -11.18 10.62
N ILE A 246 -6.88 -11.50 9.33
CA ILE A 246 -6.46 -10.58 8.26
C ILE A 246 -7.58 -9.54 8.06
N ILE A 247 -7.28 -8.26 8.23
CA ILE A 247 -8.28 -7.18 8.19
C ILE A 247 -8.15 -6.24 6.99
N CYS A 248 -6.97 -6.19 6.36
CA CYS A 248 -6.65 -5.31 5.24
C CYS A 248 -5.52 -5.87 4.37
N GLY A 249 -5.17 -5.18 3.29
CA GLY A 249 -4.03 -5.55 2.45
C GLY A 249 -3.63 -4.54 1.40
N THR A 250 -2.41 -4.65 0.89
CA THR A 250 -1.84 -3.70 -0.09
C THR A 250 -0.93 -4.38 -1.11
N ALA A 251 -0.94 -3.88 -2.34
CA ALA A 251 -0.09 -4.30 -3.45
C ALA A 251 -0.10 -3.22 -4.56
N ASP A 252 0.72 -3.37 -5.60
CA ASP A 252 0.58 -2.55 -6.81
C ASP A 252 -0.76 -2.83 -7.53
N LEU A 253 -1.19 -1.95 -8.45
CA LEU A 253 -2.49 -2.13 -9.12
C LEU A 253 -2.57 -3.45 -9.94
N PRO A 254 -1.55 -3.86 -10.70
CA PRO A 254 -1.43 -5.20 -11.28
C PRO A 254 -1.67 -6.37 -10.30
N ALA A 255 -0.85 -6.54 -9.25
CA ALA A 255 -0.94 -7.63 -8.30
C ALA A 255 -2.23 -7.56 -7.47
N LYS A 256 -2.67 -6.36 -7.05
CA LYS A 256 -3.97 -6.16 -6.42
C LYS A 256 -5.13 -6.63 -7.30
N SER A 257 -5.11 -6.30 -8.60
CA SER A 257 -6.15 -6.78 -9.52
C SER A 257 -6.08 -8.28 -9.77
N LEU A 258 -4.90 -8.89 -9.67
CA LEU A 258 -4.73 -10.33 -9.78
C LEU A 258 -5.34 -11.04 -8.56
N PHE A 259 -4.89 -10.69 -7.34
CA PHE A 259 -5.33 -11.34 -6.09
C PHE A 259 -6.80 -11.09 -5.72
N LEU A 260 -7.41 -9.99 -6.19
CA LEU A 260 -8.85 -9.74 -6.05
C LEU A 260 -9.70 -10.36 -7.17
N GLU A 261 -9.09 -11.10 -8.11
CA GLU A 261 -9.70 -11.60 -9.35
C GLU A 261 -10.51 -10.53 -10.11
N MET A 262 -9.88 -9.38 -10.35
CA MET A 262 -10.44 -8.24 -11.05
C MET A 262 -9.69 -7.89 -12.34
N ASN A 263 -10.32 -7.12 -13.21
CA ASN A 263 -9.67 -6.47 -14.34
C ASN A 263 -8.53 -5.55 -13.86
N GLN A 264 -7.44 -5.51 -14.63
CA GLN A 264 -6.35 -4.56 -14.40
C GLN A 264 -6.84 -3.13 -14.62
N HIS A 265 -6.12 -2.16 -14.07
CA HIS A 265 -6.45 -0.72 -14.13
C HIS A 265 -6.67 -0.17 -15.56
N ASN A 266 -6.11 -0.80 -16.59
CA ASN A 266 -6.28 -0.48 -18.01
C ASN A 266 -7.48 -1.18 -18.70
N GLY A 267 -8.18 -2.09 -18.01
CA GLY A 267 -9.38 -2.76 -18.50
C GLY A 267 -10.65 -1.92 -18.32
N ARG A 268 -11.76 -2.37 -18.91
CA ARG A 268 -13.10 -1.86 -18.59
C ARG A 268 -13.44 -2.24 -17.13
N PHE A 269 -14.01 -1.33 -16.36
CA PHE A 269 -14.26 -1.48 -14.92
C PHE A 269 -13.00 -1.85 -14.09
N GLY A 270 -11.80 -1.45 -14.52
CA GLY A 270 -10.52 -1.80 -13.90
C GLY A 270 -10.24 -1.16 -12.54
N CYS A 271 -11.15 -0.35 -11.99
CA CYS A 271 -10.99 0.19 -10.65
C CYS A 271 -11.39 -0.84 -9.58
N THR A 272 -10.44 -1.18 -8.72
CA THR A 272 -10.61 -2.06 -7.54
C THR A 272 -11.38 -1.42 -6.38
N THR A 273 -11.93 -0.20 -6.54
CA THR A 273 -12.56 0.58 -5.45
C THR A 273 -13.97 1.08 -5.82
N CYS A 274 -14.21 1.45 -7.08
CA CYS A 274 -15.52 1.87 -7.60
C CYS A 274 -15.92 1.03 -8.81
N VAL A 275 -17.22 1.03 -9.14
CA VAL A 275 -17.78 0.36 -10.34
C VAL A 275 -17.81 1.26 -11.58
N GLN A 276 -16.99 2.31 -11.61
CA GLN A 276 -16.89 3.23 -12.76
C GLN A 276 -16.53 2.46 -14.04
N ASP A 277 -17.30 2.71 -15.10
CA ASP A 277 -16.93 2.29 -16.45
C ASP A 277 -15.83 3.20 -17.00
N GLY A 278 -14.80 2.59 -17.60
CA GLY A 278 -13.66 3.32 -18.15
C GLY A 278 -13.82 3.46 -19.66
N LEU A 279 -13.73 4.67 -20.19
CA LEU A 279 -13.94 4.96 -21.61
C LEU A 279 -12.72 4.59 -22.47
N THR A 280 -12.92 4.49 -23.79
CA THR A 280 -11.82 4.32 -24.75
C THR A 280 -11.61 5.61 -25.53
N VAL A 281 -10.57 6.38 -25.20
CA VAL A 281 -10.21 7.64 -25.87
C VAL A 281 -8.85 7.46 -26.52
N GLU A 282 -8.70 7.79 -27.81
CA GLU A 282 -7.46 7.58 -28.58
C GLU A 282 -6.79 6.20 -28.42
N ARG A 283 -7.60 5.12 -28.42
CA ARG A 283 -7.16 3.72 -28.16
C ARG A 283 -6.58 3.47 -26.75
N ARG A 284 -6.67 4.45 -25.84
CA ARG A 284 -6.28 4.34 -24.41
C ARG A 284 -7.53 4.13 -23.54
N ARG A 285 -7.38 3.45 -22.40
CA ARG A 285 -8.41 3.39 -21.36
C ARG A 285 -8.31 4.63 -20.49
N THR A 286 -9.41 5.36 -20.35
CA THR A 286 -9.48 6.57 -19.52
C THR A 286 -10.59 6.45 -18.49
N TYR A 287 -10.48 7.23 -17.42
CA TYR A 287 -11.49 7.33 -16.36
C TYR A 287 -11.83 8.82 -16.20
N PRO A 288 -12.90 9.33 -16.85
CA PRO A 288 -13.30 10.73 -16.72
C PRO A 288 -13.71 11.04 -15.27
N TYR A 289 -13.73 12.32 -14.91
CA TYR A 289 -14.22 12.71 -13.59
C TYR A 289 -15.72 12.39 -13.45
N ILE A 290 -16.09 11.78 -12.32
CA ILE A 290 -17.48 11.55 -11.92
C ILE A 290 -17.57 11.95 -10.45
N GLU A 291 -18.43 12.91 -10.15
CA GLU A 291 -18.63 13.44 -8.80
C GLU A 291 -19.16 12.37 -7.82
N ASN A 292 -20.18 11.62 -8.25
CA ASN A 292 -20.85 10.61 -7.41
C ASN A 292 -20.39 9.19 -7.78
N LEU A 293 -19.17 8.81 -7.36
CA LEU A 293 -18.61 7.48 -7.60
C LEU A 293 -19.28 6.40 -6.75
N ILE A 294 -19.92 5.43 -7.42
CA ILE A 294 -20.44 4.22 -6.77
C ILE A 294 -19.27 3.32 -6.34
N LEU A 295 -19.04 3.23 -5.03
CA LEU A 295 -18.02 2.39 -4.41
C LEU A 295 -18.42 0.90 -4.40
N ARG A 296 -17.42 0.00 -4.32
CA ARG A 296 -17.63 -1.45 -4.24
C ARG A 296 -17.74 -1.91 -2.79
N ALA A 297 -18.83 -2.60 -2.45
CA ALA A 297 -18.96 -3.40 -1.22
C ALA A 297 -18.61 -4.88 -1.48
N GLU A 298 -18.28 -5.64 -0.43
CA GLU A 298 -17.96 -7.07 -0.55
C GLU A 298 -19.11 -7.86 -1.18
N ASN A 299 -20.35 -7.69 -0.68
CA ASN A 299 -21.52 -8.44 -1.15
C ASN A 299 -21.78 -8.30 -2.66
N ASP A 300 -21.50 -7.13 -3.24
CA ASP A 300 -21.77 -6.87 -4.65
C ASP A 300 -20.65 -7.39 -5.55
N VAL A 301 -19.40 -7.40 -5.06
CA VAL A 301 -18.30 -8.13 -5.71
C VAL A 301 -18.52 -9.63 -5.64
N GLU A 302 -19.05 -10.18 -4.54
CA GLU A 302 -19.39 -11.60 -4.41
C GLU A 302 -20.52 -12.03 -5.37
N LYS A 303 -21.54 -11.18 -5.61
CA LYS A 303 -22.55 -11.40 -6.67
C LYS A 303 -21.92 -11.40 -8.06
N CYS A 304 -21.16 -10.35 -8.40
CA CYS A 304 -20.47 -10.28 -9.70
C CYS A 304 -19.50 -11.46 -9.91
N ALA A 305 -18.90 -11.99 -8.84
CA ALA A 305 -18.07 -13.18 -8.88
C ALA A 305 -18.85 -14.47 -9.20
N ALA A 306 -20.05 -14.62 -8.64
CA ALA A 306 -20.95 -15.74 -8.96
C ALA A 306 -21.50 -15.64 -10.40
N GLU A 307 -21.95 -14.45 -10.82
CA GLU A 307 -22.43 -14.20 -12.19
C GLU A 307 -21.32 -14.41 -13.23
N ALA A 308 -20.07 -14.00 -12.93
CA ALA A 308 -18.91 -14.25 -13.80
C ALA A 308 -18.52 -15.73 -13.88
N LEU A 309 -18.69 -16.48 -12.78
CA LEU A 309 -18.57 -17.94 -12.74
C LEU A 309 -19.66 -18.62 -13.58
N GLU A 310 -20.87 -18.09 -13.61
CA GLU A 310 -21.97 -18.64 -14.42
C GLU A 310 -21.79 -18.35 -15.92
N CYS A 311 -21.62 -17.09 -16.30
CA CYS A 311 -21.54 -16.66 -17.70
C CYS A 311 -20.13 -16.81 -18.33
N GLY A 312 -19.11 -17.15 -17.55
CA GLY A 312 -17.73 -17.34 -18.01
C GLY A 312 -17.00 -16.05 -18.43
N ASN A 313 -17.57 -14.88 -18.14
CA ASN A 313 -17.08 -13.56 -18.57
C ASN A 313 -17.03 -12.58 -17.38
N PRO A 314 -16.12 -11.58 -17.35
CA PRO A 314 -16.02 -10.68 -16.19
C PRO A 314 -17.22 -9.72 -16.05
N VAL A 315 -17.92 -9.77 -14.92
CA VAL A 315 -19.07 -8.92 -14.61
C VAL A 315 -18.63 -7.71 -13.77
N CYS A 316 -18.95 -6.49 -14.22
CA CYS A 316 -18.51 -5.24 -13.59
C CYS A 316 -17.00 -5.20 -13.24
N GLY A 317 -16.17 -5.87 -14.05
CA GLY A 317 -14.73 -5.98 -13.86
C GLY A 317 -14.26 -7.07 -12.89
N VAL A 318 -15.17 -7.85 -12.29
CA VAL A 318 -14.86 -9.03 -11.45
C VAL A 318 -14.84 -10.26 -12.35
N LYS A 319 -13.75 -11.03 -12.31
CA LYS A 319 -13.52 -12.23 -13.16
C LYS A 319 -14.03 -13.52 -12.51
N GLY A 320 -14.51 -13.44 -11.27
CA GLY A 320 -14.97 -14.57 -10.48
C GLY A 320 -14.49 -14.51 -9.03
N PRO A 321 -14.64 -15.61 -8.29
CA PRO A 321 -14.37 -15.67 -6.86
C PRO A 321 -12.88 -15.52 -6.52
N ALA A 322 -12.56 -14.72 -5.50
CA ALA A 322 -11.20 -14.50 -5.00
C ALA A 322 -11.02 -15.07 -3.59
N MET A 323 -9.97 -15.87 -3.37
CA MET A 323 -9.71 -16.54 -2.09
C MET A 323 -9.57 -15.57 -0.91
N LEU A 324 -9.14 -14.33 -1.16
CA LEU A 324 -9.14 -13.27 -0.14
C LEU A 324 -10.52 -13.03 0.50
N SER A 325 -11.64 -13.34 -0.17
CA SER A 325 -12.99 -13.31 0.42
C SER A 325 -13.20 -14.30 1.58
N LYS A 326 -12.43 -15.39 1.61
CA LYS A 326 -12.50 -16.42 2.66
C LYS A 326 -11.52 -16.16 3.81
N ILE A 327 -10.37 -15.53 3.52
CA ILE A 327 -9.29 -15.35 4.51
C ILE A 327 -9.12 -13.91 5.04
N CYS A 328 -9.69 -12.89 4.39
CA CYS A 328 -9.62 -11.48 4.82
C CYS A 328 -11.01 -10.92 5.12
N HIS A 329 -11.15 -10.24 6.26
CA HIS A 329 -12.44 -9.78 6.80
C HIS A 329 -13.22 -8.87 5.83
N LYS A 330 -12.51 -7.99 5.11
CA LYS A 330 -13.08 -6.92 4.28
C LYS A 330 -12.33 -6.76 2.95
N PHE A 331 -12.11 -7.88 2.25
CA PHE A 331 -11.13 -7.99 1.16
C PHE A 331 -11.20 -6.95 0.02
N ILE A 332 -12.32 -6.23 -0.15
CA ILE A 332 -12.47 -5.14 -1.12
C ILE A 332 -12.28 -3.78 -0.45
N THR A 333 -13.11 -3.43 0.53
CA THR A 333 -13.11 -2.09 1.16
C THR A 333 -11.84 -1.80 1.96
N SER A 334 -11.23 -2.83 2.55
CA SER A 334 -9.96 -2.72 3.29
C SER A 334 -8.70 -2.80 2.41
N ALA A 335 -8.83 -3.05 1.10
CA ALA A 335 -7.69 -3.17 0.23
C ALA A 335 -7.13 -1.76 -0.05
N ALA A 336 -6.04 -1.43 0.62
CA ALA A 336 -5.42 -0.12 0.63
C ALA A 336 -4.81 0.26 -0.74
N ILE A 337 -4.47 1.54 -0.88
CA ILE A 337 -3.78 2.11 -2.03
C ILE A 337 -2.32 2.37 -1.60
N TYR A 338 -1.36 2.21 -2.52
CA TYR A 338 0.05 2.41 -2.23
C TYR A 338 0.57 3.67 -2.93
N VAL A 339 0.89 4.71 -2.15
CA VAL A 339 1.22 6.06 -2.64
C VAL A 339 2.39 6.08 -3.64
N LEU A 340 3.33 5.15 -3.49
CA LEU A 340 4.46 4.98 -4.41
C LEU A 340 3.97 4.72 -5.83
N HIS A 341 3.04 3.78 -6.02
CA HIS A 341 2.54 3.38 -7.34
C HIS A 341 1.38 4.26 -7.83
N ALA A 342 0.53 4.74 -6.92
CA ALA A 342 -0.60 5.59 -7.28
C ALA A 342 -0.16 7.03 -7.65
N VAL A 343 0.69 7.66 -6.83
CA VAL A 343 1.01 9.09 -6.97
C VAL A 343 2.41 9.30 -7.53
N PHE A 344 3.46 8.73 -6.92
CA PHE A 344 4.83 9.07 -7.33
C PHE A 344 5.23 8.42 -8.67
N GLU A 345 4.92 7.13 -8.85
CA GLU A 345 5.16 6.41 -10.11
C GLU A 345 3.96 6.46 -11.07
N GLY A 346 2.78 6.88 -10.60
CA GLY A 346 1.58 7.12 -11.39
C GLY A 346 1.49 8.59 -11.82
N VAL A 347 0.78 9.40 -11.03
CA VAL A 347 0.51 10.82 -11.33
C VAL A 347 1.79 11.62 -11.66
N ALA A 348 2.82 11.58 -10.82
CA ALA A 348 3.99 12.45 -10.99
C ALA A 348 4.79 12.08 -12.24
N LYS A 349 5.03 10.77 -12.49
CA LYS A 349 5.59 10.26 -13.75
C LYS A 349 4.76 10.70 -14.96
N LYS A 350 3.42 10.63 -14.88
CA LYS A 350 2.52 11.03 -15.98
C LYS A 350 2.57 12.53 -16.26
N LEU A 351 2.53 13.38 -15.23
CA LEU A 351 2.65 14.83 -15.40
C LEU A 351 4.01 15.20 -16.01
N GLY A 352 5.12 14.57 -15.59
CA GLY A 352 6.42 14.79 -16.23
C GLY A 352 6.53 14.27 -17.67
N GLU A 353 5.78 13.22 -18.07
CA GLU A 353 5.63 12.86 -19.50
C GLU A 353 5.03 14.04 -20.28
N LEU A 354 3.97 14.64 -19.76
CA LEU A 354 3.26 15.75 -20.40
C LEU A 354 4.10 17.04 -20.44
N TRP A 355 4.77 17.38 -19.35
CA TRP A 355 5.57 18.60 -19.25
C TRP A 355 6.91 18.53 -20.00
N PHE A 356 7.53 17.35 -20.12
CA PHE A 356 8.93 17.24 -20.55
C PHE A 356 9.17 16.40 -21.82
N ASP A 357 8.24 15.56 -22.28
CA ASP A 357 8.40 14.85 -23.57
C ASP A 357 8.16 15.80 -24.75
N LYS A 358 9.10 15.82 -25.71
CA LYS A 358 8.98 16.59 -26.96
C LYS A 358 7.82 16.15 -27.84
N LYS A 359 7.26 14.97 -27.61
CA LYS A 359 5.99 14.53 -28.21
C LYS A 359 4.87 15.57 -28.03
N TYR A 360 4.85 16.24 -26.87
CA TYR A 360 3.80 17.18 -26.48
C TYR A 360 4.16 18.66 -26.73
N LYS A 361 5.23 18.95 -27.48
CA LYS A 361 5.77 20.30 -27.71
C LYS A 361 4.79 21.36 -28.23
N ASP A 362 3.66 20.94 -28.82
CA ASP A 362 2.66 21.80 -29.45
C ASP A 362 1.43 22.05 -28.54
N HIS A 363 1.49 21.61 -27.27
CA HIS A 363 0.44 21.81 -26.26
C HIS A 363 0.91 22.79 -25.16
N ASP A 364 0.01 23.66 -24.68
CA ASP A 364 0.24 24.66 -23.61
C ASP A 364 0.99 24.15 -22.37
N PHE A 365 0.76 22.90 -21.97
CA PHE A 365 1.35 22.32 -20.76
C PHE A 365 2.81 21.87 -20.92
N ASN A 366 3.37 21.91 -22.13
CA ASN A 366 4.70 21.36 -22.40
C ASN A 366 5.80 22.42 -22.31
N ILE A 367 6.81 22.12 -21.50
CA ILE A 367 8.00 22.95 -21.27
C ILE A 367 9.28 22.20 -21.66
N SER A 368 9.20 21.24 -22.59
CA SER A 368 10.36 20.47 -23.09
C SER A 368 11.42 21.34 -23.80
N SER A 369 11.02 22.53 -24.24
CA SER A 369 11.89 23.60 -24.74
C SER A 369 12.72 24.27 -23.64
N LEU A 370 12.21 24.33 -22.41
CA LEU A 370 12.83 24.95 -21.23
C LEU A 370 13.54 23.93 -20.32
N ILE A 371 13.63 22.67 -20.74
CA ILE A 371 14.15 21.55 -19.94
C ILE A 371 15.56 21.79 -19.38
N GLU A 372 16.38 22.60 -20.05
CA GLU A 372 17.75 22.90 -19.59
C GLU A 372 17.75 23.91 -18.42
N VAL A 373 16.76 24.78 -18.34
CA VAL A 373 16.53 25.68 -17.19
C VAL A 373 15.97 24.89 -16.00
N VAL A 374 15.05 23.96 -16.27
CA VAL A 374 14.51 23.00 -15.30
C VAL A 374 15.63 22.15 -14.69
N ASP A 375 16.49 21.55 -15.53
CA ASP A 375 17.63 20.74 -15.11
C ASP A 375 18.67 21.56 -14.34
N PHE A 376 18.95 22.80 -14.76
CA PHE A 376 19.84 23.71 -14.04
C PHE A 376 19.32 24.03 -12.63
N LYS A 377 18.05 24.44 -12.49
CA LYS A 377 17.45 24.68 -11.16
C LYS A 377 17.51 23.41 -10.31
N LEU A 378 17.06 22.27 -10.85
CA LEU A 378 16.94 21.01 -10.13
C LEU A 378 18.30 20.49 -9.62
N CYS A 379 19.34 20.53 -10.46
CA CYS A 379 20.66 20.01 -10.10
C CYS A 379 21.44 20.91 -9.14
N ASN A 380 21.03 22.17 -8.96
CA ASN A 380 21.57 23.08 -7.94
C ASN A 380 20.97 22.85 -6.54
N ILE A 381 19.86 22.10 -6.41
CA ILE A 381 19.27 21.78 -5.11
C ILE A 381 20.20 20.86 -4.32
N LYS A 382 20.55 21.28 -3.10
CA LYS A 382 21.39 20.54 -2.14
C LYS A 382 20.49 19.90 -1.08
N PRO A 383 20.12 18.60 -1.22
CA PRO A 383 19.20 17.98 -0.28
C PRO A 383 19.86 17.65 1.07
N PRO A 384 19.08 17.47 2.15
CA PRO A 384 19.58 17.00 3.44
C PRO A 384 20.27 15.64 3.37
N MET A 385 21.16 15.37 4.34
CA MET A 385 22.03 14.17 4.36
C MET A 385 21.26 12.83 4.37
N TYR A 386 20.02 12.80 4.88
CA TYR A 386 19.17 11.62 4.86
C TYR A 386 18.55 11.29 3.48
N VAL A 387 18.73 12.15 2.48
CA VAL A 387 18.25 11.91 1.12
C VAL A 387 19.32 11.19 0.30
N ASN A 388 19.20 9.86 0.24
CA ASN A 388 20.17 8.93 -0.38
C ASN A 388 20.51 9.17 -1.87
N ARG A 389 19.85 10.13 -2.55
CA ARG A 389 20.09 10.48 -3.96
C ARG A 389 20.01 11.99 -4.15
N ARG A 390 21.06 12.59 -4.72
CA ARG A 390 21.00 13.96 -5.23
C ARG A 390 20.07 14.03 -6.46
N PRO A 391 19.45 15.18 -6.74
CA PRO A 391 18.73 15.39 -7.99
C PRO A 391 19.62 15.13 -9.22
N ARG A 392 19.01 14.73 -10.33
CA ARG A 392 19.68 14.39 -11.60
C ARG A 392 18.90 14.99 -12.78
N PRO A 393 19.54 15.36 -13.91
CA PRO A 393 18.86 15.97 -15.04
C PRO A 393 17.69 15.13 -15.55
N ILE A 394 16.50 15.72 -15.63
CA ILE A 394 15.25 15.13 -16.14
C ILE A 394 15.45 14.71 -17.60
N LYS A 395 16.07 15.59 -18.41
CA LYS A 395 16.35 15.40 -19.85
C LYS A 395 17.00 14.06 -20.20
N THR A 396 17.78 13.49 -19.27
CA THR A 396 18.50 12.22 -19.47
C THR A 396 18.10 11.10 -18.51
N HIS A 397 17.32 11.38 -17.45
CA HIS A 397 17.05 10.41 -16.39
C HIS A 397 15.59 10.18 -16.00
N TRP A 398 14.61 10.95 -16.50
CA TRP A 398 13.22 10.89 -16.03
C TRP A 398 12.61 9.48 -16.00
N SER A 399 12.79 8.72 -17.10
CA SER A 399 12.34 7.33 -17.23
C SER A 399 13.00 6.36 -16.24
N TYR A 400 14.18 6.72 -15.70
CA TYR A 400 14.98 5.95 -14.75
C TYR A 400 14.87 6.45 -13.30
N TYR A 401 14.00 7.42 -13.02
CA TYR A 401 13.72 7.83 -11.64
C TYR A 401 12.98 6.71 -10.89
N LYS A 402 13.52 6.33 -9.72
CA LYS A 402 12.83 5.43 -8.78
C LYS A 402 11.82 6.20 -7.93
N GLY A 403 10.83 5.50 -7.37
CA GLY A 403 9.80 6.08 -6.51
C GLY A 403 10.29 6.95 -5.35
N SER A 404 11.51 6.76 -4.84
CA SER A 404 12.13 7.66 -3.86
C SER A 404 12.61 8.99 -4.45
N GLU A 405 13.12 9.00 -5.68
CA GLU A 405 13.45 10.23 -6.42
C GLU A 405 12.16 10.95 -6.82
N LEU A 406 11.13 10.20 -7.22
CA LEU A 406 9.80 10.74 -7.56
C LEU A 406 9.07 11.33 -6.34
N LYS A 407 9.18 10.71 -5.15
CA LYS A 407 8.70 11.30 -3.89
C LYS A 407 9.37 12.64 -3.59
N CYS A 408 10.69 12.74 -3.79
CA CYS A 408 11.42 13.97 -3.54
C CYS A 408 11.11 15.06 -4.58
N TRP A 409 10.99 14.67 -5.87
CA TRP A 409 10.50 15.55 -6.92
C TRP A 409 9.11 16.10 -6.57
N PHE A 410 8.16 15.22 -6.27
CA PHE A 410 6.76 15.55 -6.01
C PHE A 410 6.58 16.51 -4.83
N PHE A 411 7.20 16.24 -3.68
CA PHE A 411 7.01 17.09 -2.48
C PHE A 411 7.94 18.30 -2.38
N TYR A 412 9.18 18.22 -2.88
CA TYR A 412 10.24 19.16 -2.47
C TYR A 412 10.91 19.93 -3.62
N TYR A 413 11.02 19.33 -4.80
CA TYR A 413 11.81 19.95 -5.89
C TYR A 413 10.95 20.52 -7.01
N SER A 414 9.82 19.89 -7.33
CA SER A 414 8.98 20.26 -8.47
C SER A 414 8.47 21.70 -8.41
N LEU A 415 7.78 22.11 -7.34
CA LEU A 415 7.22 23.46 -7.25
C LEU A 415 8.28 24.58 -7.36
N PRO A 416 9.40 24.59 -6.59
CA PRO A 416 10.45 25.61 -6.75
C PRO A 416 11.18 25.57 -8.10
N VAL A 417 11.29 24.40 -8.72
CA VAL A 417 11.87 24.26 -10.06
C VAL A 417 10.92 24.83 -11.12
N LEU A 418 9.63 24.53 -11.04
CA LEU A 418 8.64 24.91 -12.04
C LEU A 418 8.10 26.35 -11.88
N GLU A 419 8.24 26.98 -10.71
CA GLU A 419 7.89 28.39 -10.46
C GLU A 419 8.56 29.32 -11.51
N GLY A 420 7.75 30.06 -12.26
CA GLY A 420 8.23 30.94 -13.34
C GLY A 420 8.76 30.22 -14.59
N ILE A 421 8.50 28.92 -14.75
CA ILE A 421 8.80 28.14 -15.97
C ILE A 421 7.52 27.52 -16.56
N LEU A 422 6.70 26.90 -15.72
CA LEU A 422 5.41 26.34 -16.10
C LEU A 422 4.30 27.40 -15.88
N ASP A 423 3.30 27.45 -16.76
CA ASP A 423 2.15 28.36 -16.64
C ASP A 423 1.44 28.15 -15.28
N GLN A 424 1.06 29.26 -14.65
CA GLN A 424 0.47 29.30 -13.32
C GLN A 424 -0.78 28.42 -13.22
N LYS A 425 -1.58 28.28 -14.30
CA LYS A 425 -2.75 27.38 -14.33
C LYS A 425 -2.40 25.92 -14.02
N TYR A 426 -1.21 25.46 -14.43
CA TYR A 426 -0.73 24.10 -14.16
C TYR A 426 0.00 24.00 -12.81
N ILE A 427 0.63 25.07 -12.35
CA ILE A 427 1.17 25.16 -10.98
C ILE A 427 0.02 25.09 -9.98
N ASP A 428 -1.02 25.91 -10.14
CA ASP A 428 -2.21 25.95 -9.27
C ASP A 428 -3.03 24.67 -9.34
N HIS A 429 -2.96 23.92 -10.44
CA HIS A 429 -3.54 22.58 -10.53
C HIS A 429 -2.69 21.56 -9.78
N PHE A 430 -1.40 21.46 -10.10
CA PHE A 430 -0.49 20.49 -9.49
C PHE A 430 -0.32 20.73 -7.98
N MET A 431 -0.35 21.98 -7.51
CA MET A 431 -0.40 22.30 -6.07
C MET A 431 -1.59 21.64 -5.37
N LYS A 432 -2.75 21.47 -6.01
CA LYS A 432 -3.89 20.78 -5.39
C LYS A 432 -3.61 19.32 -5.11
N ILE A 433 -2.89 18.60 -5.98
CA ILE A 433 -2.48 17.22 -5.67
C ILE A 433 -1.18 17.15 -4.87
N VAL A 434 -0.27 18.13 -4.91
CA VAL A 434 0.91 18.13 -4.02
C VAL A 434 0.48 18.42 -2.59
N ILE A 435 -0.35 19.44 -2.37
CA ILE A 435 -0.98 19.72 -1.08
C ILE A 435 -1.91 18.56 -0.76
N GLY A 436 -2.86 18.20 -1.63
CA GLY A 436 -3.76 17.05 -1.46
C GLY A 436 -3.06 15.73 -1.15
N VAL A 437 -1.83 15.51 -1.66
CA VAL A 437 -0.97 14.34 -1.34
C VAL A 437 0.02 14.56 -0.20
N TYR A 438 0.10 15.78 0.29
CA TYR A 438 0.32 16.12 1.68
C TYR A 438 -1.01 16.01 2.48
N ILE A 439 -2.13 15.51 1.89
CA ILE A 439 -3.44 15.34 2.56
C ILE A 439 -4.34 13.97 2.53
N LEU A 440 -3.87 12.69 2.43
CA LEU A 440 -4.38 11.35 3.06
C LEU A 440 -3.59 10.24 4.01
N CYS A 441 -2.28 10.22 4.48
CA CYS A 441 -1.53 9.48 5.62
C CYS A 441 -0.14 10.11 6.20
N GLN A 442 0.16 10.28 7.56
CA GLN A 442 1.28 10.99 8.38
C GLN A 442 1.70 10.11 9.62
N SER A 443 2.38 10.71 10.64
CA SER A 443 2.08 10.44 12.06
C SER A 443 0.67 10.84 12.60
N LYS A 444 0.08 12.05 12.43
CA LYS A 444 -1.23 12.48 13.04
C LYS A 444 -2.17 13.39 12.21
N ILE A 445 -3.47 13.07 12.08
CA ILE A 445 -4.51 13.89 11.38
C ILE A 445 -5.87 13.93 12.06
N THR A 446 -6.68 14.93 11.68
CA THR A 446 -8.12 14.99 11.97
C THR A 446 -9.02 14.61 10.79
N ASN A 447 -10.32 14.44 11.04
CA ASN A 447 -11.39 14.36 10.03
C ASN A 447 -11.39 15.58 9.09
N HIS A 448 -11.30 16.81 9.61
CA HIS A 448 -11.23 18.03 8.77
C HIS A 448 -10.05 17.99 7.76
N MET A 449 -8.95 17.33 8.13
CA MET A 449 -7.83 17.10 7.21
C MET A 449 -8.08 15.95 6.24
N VAL A 450 -9.07 15.07 6.43
CA VAL A 450 -9.59 14.21 5.35
C VAL A 450 -10.38 15.07 4.37
N ASP A 451 -11.33 15.86 4.87
CA ASP A 451 -12.28 16.63 4.07
C ASP A 451 -11.58 17.62 3.12
N LEU A 452 -10.65 18.44 3.61
CA LEU A 452 -9.87 19.38 2.79
C LEU A 452 -9.07 18.68 1.67
N ALA A 453 -8.72 17.42 1.86
CA ALA A 453 -7.99 16.62 0.88
C ALA A 453 -8.88 15.95 -0.15
N GLU A 454 -10.04 15.50 0.31
CA GLU A 454 -11.13 14.99 -0.50
C GLU A 454 -11.43 16.03 -1.58
N GLU A 455 -11.66 17.28 -1.14
CA GLU A 455 -11.87 18.49 -1.94
C GLU A 455 -10.71 18.79 -2.90
N LEU A 456 -9.47 18.92 -2.39
CA LEU A 456 -8.31 19.28 -3.22
C LEU A 456 -8.02 18.24 -4.32
N ILE A 457 -8.13 16.95 -4.02
CA ILE A 457 -7.86 15.90 -5.01
C ILE A 457 -9.03 15.72 -5.97
N GLU A 458 -10.28 15.95 -5.53
CA GLU A 458 -11.42 16.02 -6.45
C GLU A 458 -11.33 17.20 -7.40
N GLU A 459 -10.96 18.40 -6.91
CA GLU A 459 -10.76 19.55 -7.78
C GLU A 459 -9.60 19.31 -8.76
N PHE A 460 -8.50 18.69 -8.33
CA PHE A 460 -7.43 18.24 -9.23
C PHE A 460 -7.95 17.28 -10.31
N SER A 461 -8.67 16.22 -9.93
CA SER A 461 -9.17 15.23 -10.89
C SER A 461 -10.26 15.80 -11.82
N ARG A 462 -11.08 16.75 -11.34
CA ARG A 462 -12.08 17.50 -12.12
C ARG A 462 -11.43 18.42 -13.15
N GLN A 463 -10.43 19.19 -12.74
CA GLN A 463 -9.68 20.11 -13.63
C GLN A 463 -8.70 19.41 -14.58
N PHE A 464 -8.45 18.10 -14.41
CA PHE A 464 -7.45 17.38 -15.21
C PHE A 464 -7.84 17.32 -16.70
N GLU A 465 -9.12 17.13 -17.02
CA GLU A 465 -9.59 16.98 -18.40
C GLU A 465 -9.41 18.27 -19.21
N ASP A 466 -9.81 19.41 -18.64
CA ASP A 466 -9.70 20.74 -19.26
C ASP A 466 -8.25 21.20 -19.47
N LEU A 467 -7.32 20.72 -18.61
CA LEU A 467 -5.92 21.15 -18.61
C LEU A 467 -4.97 20.23 -19.39
N TYR A 468 -5.29 18.93 -19.50
CA TYR A 468 -4.40 17.91 -20.05
C TYR A 468 -5.05 16.93 -21.05
N GLU A 469 -6.30 17.19 -21.45
CA GLU A 469 -7.10 16.40 -22.38
C GLU A 469 -7.56 15.02 -21.86
N ALA A 470 -8.77 14.61 -22.27
CA ALA A 470 -9.41 13.36 -21.86
C ALA A 470 -8.53 12.12 -22.07
N GLN A 471 -7.74 12.07 -23.16
CA GLN A 471 -6.80 10.98 -23.46
C GLN A 471 -5.68 10.77 -22.43
N HIS A 472 -5.56 11.63 -21.41
CA HIS A 472 -4.51 11.57 -20.38
C HIS A 472 -5.04 11.28 -18.97
N MET A 473 -6.37 11.18 -18.80
CA MET A 473 -7.01 10.75 -17.54
C MET A 473 -6.84 9.25 -17.26
N THR A 474 -5.76 8.89 -16.58
CA THR A 474 -5.57 7.56 -15.98
C THR A 474 -6.39 7.39 -14.69
N SER A 475 -6.46 6.19 -14.12
CA SER A 475 -7.17 5.94 -12.86
C SER A 475 -6.39 6.47 -11.63
N GLN A 476 -6.68 7.72 -11.25
CA GLN A 476 -6.06 8.45 -10.13
C GLN A 476 -6.71 8.10 -8.76
N LYS A 477 -5.96 8.22 -7.65
CA LYS A 477 -6.38 7.89 -6.25
C LYS A 477 -5.61 8.72 -5.18
N LYS A 478 -6.12 8.86 -3.93
CA LYS A 478 -5.74 9.86 -2.89
C LYS A 478 -4.77 9.35 -1.72
N GLN A 479 -3.84 10.14 -1.09
CA GLN A 479 -2.91 9.82 0.12
C GLN A 479 -2.22 11.09 0.81
N LYS A 480 -1.54 11.19 2.02
CA LYS A 480 -1.07 12.46 2.85
C LYS A 480 0.51 12.43 3.09
N MET A 481 1.30 13.21 3.89
CA MET A 481 1.19 14.25 4.99
C MET A 481 2.57 14.96 5.35
N GLU A 482 2.52 15.95 6.28
CA GLU A 482 3.44 16.44 7.38
C GLU A 482 4.71 17.29 7.16
N SER A 483 5.05 18.34 7.96
CA SER A 483 4.33 19.57 8.47
C SER A 483 5.36 20.69 8.84
N TYR A 484 4.92 21.90 9.29
CA TYR A 484 5.75 23.13 9.52
C TYR A 484 5.46 23.90 10.85
N PHE A 485 6.19 25.01 11.13
CA PHE A 485 6.04 25.91 12.31
C PHE A 485 5.63 27.36 11.98
N VAL A 486 4.88 28.01 12.89
CA VAL A 486 4.41 29.41 12.82
C VAL A 486 4.40 30.08 14.20
N SER A 487 4.70 31.38 14.25
CA SER A 487 4.46 32.27 15.40
C SER A 487 3.77 33.57 14.96
N TYR A 488 2.93 34.13 15.84
CA TYR A 488 2.29 35.44 15.66
C TYR A 488 2.95 36.47 16.59
N ASN A 489 3.17 37.69 16.10
CA ASN A 489 3.79 38.78 16.86
C ASN A 489 2.76 39.84 17.26
N GLU A 490 3.05 40.58 18.32
CA GLU A 490 2.14 41.62 18.89
C GLU A 490 1.79 42.73 17.86
N ASN A 491 2.65 42.95 16.87
CA ASN A 491 2.47 43.93 15.79
C ASN A 491 1.70 43.38 14.56
N GLN A 492 0.81 42.40 14.76
CA GLN A 492 -0.01 41.74 13.72
C GLN A 492 0.76 41.10 12.53
N THR A 493 2.07 40.87 12.67
CA THR A 493 2.89 40.16 11.69
C THR A 493 3.03 38.68 12.04
N VAL A 494 3.14 37.83 11.01
CA VAL A 494 3.32 36.39 11.18
C VAL A 494 4.76 36.02 10.81
N SER A 495 5.45 35.32 11.70
CA SER A 495 6.78 34.76 11.48
C SER A 495 6.67 33.25 11.26
N ILE A 496 6.99 32.81 10.04
CA ILE A 496 6.92 31.42 9.61
C ILE A 496 8.36 30.89 9.43
N GLY A 497 8.59 29.61 9.75
CA GLY A 497 9.92 29.03 9.57
C GLY A 497 9.93 27.51 9.47
N LEU A 498 10.89 26.99 8.70
CA LEU A 498 11.16 25.57 8.59
C LEU A 498 11.87 25.08 9.85
N VAL A 499 11.23 24.20 10.63
CA VAL A 499 11.90 23.49 11.72
C VAL A 499 12.89 22.50 11.12
N ASP A 500 14.16 22.64 11.50
CA ASP A 500 15.20 21.70 11.09
C ASP A 500 15.27 20.50 12.05
N HIS A 501 15.16 20.78 13.35
CA HIS A 501 15.11 19.81 14.44
C HIS A 501 14.75 20.48 15.78
N TYR A 502 14.31 19.69 16.75
CA TYR A 502 14.00 20.14 18.12
C TYR A 502 15.16 19.87 19.08
N ILE A 503 15.33 20.74 20.09
CA ILE A 503 16.43 20.68 21.07
C ILE A 503 15.87 20.89 22.49
N ARG A 504 16.02 19.89 23.37
CA ARG A 504 15.73 19.97 24.81
C ARG A 504 17.00 20.34 25.57
N VAL A 505 17.07 21.56 26.09
CA VAL A 505 18.23 22.05 26.86
C VAL A 505 17.99 21.85 28.35
N THR A 506 18.90 21.16 29.05
CA THR A 506 18.88 21.01 30.52
C THR A 506 20.13 21.64 31.13
N ASN A 507 20.07 22.03 32.41
CA ASN A 507 21.23 22.56 33.15
C ASN A 507 22.01 21.47 33.93
N CYS A 508 21.88 20.19 33.55
CA CYS A 508 22.56 19.09 34.24
C CYS A 508 23.83 18.66 33.51
N MET A 509 24.89 18.38 34.26
CA MET A 509 26.19 17.89 33.77
C MET A 509 26.24 16.34 33.76
N CYS A 510 25.10 15.69 33.57
CA CYS A 510 24.95 14.24 33.73
C CYS A 510 25.43 13.51 32.48
N GLN A 511 26.45 12.66 32.59
CA GLN A 511 27.08 11.99 31.43
C GLN A 511 26.35 10.73 30.93
N LYS A 512 25.13 10.49 31.41
CA LYS A 512 24.13 9.52 30.88
C LYS A 512 22.73 10.13 31.01
N LEU A 513 21.76 9.57 30.29
CA LEU A 513 20.35 10.01 30.24
C LEU A 513 19.81 10.47 31.61
N CYS A 514 19.38 11.72 31.71
CA CYS A 514 18.68 12.27 32.88
C CYS A 514 17.29 12.77 32.50
N GLU A 515 16.31 12.51 33.36
CA GLU A 515 14.93 13.04 33.33
C GLU A 515 14.84 14.49 33.84
N CYS A 516 15.99 15.16 33.93
CA CYS A 516 16.16 16.52 34.41
C CYS A 516 15.24 17.50 33.66
N ARG A 517 14.55 18.40 34.40
CA ARG A 517 13.67 19.43 33.81
C ARG A 517 14.46 20.28 32.79
N GLY A 518 13.99 20.26 31.54
CA GLY A 518 14.61 20.97 30.42
C GLY A 518 13.68 22.00 29.80
N LYS A 519 14.23 22.90 28.99
CA LYS A 519 13.47 23.86 28.18
C LYS A 519 13.56 23.42 26.71
N ASN A 520 12.41 23.37 26.04
CA ASN A 520 12.31 22.89 24.66
C ASN A 520 12.35 24.05 23.67
N TYR A 521 13.19 23.90 22.64
CA TYR A 521 13.42 24.87 21.57
C TYR A 521 13.29 24.19 20.20
N ALA A 522 12.86 24.95 19.19
CA ALA A 522 13.00 24.58 17.79
C ALA A 522 14.23 25.27 17.20
N CYS A 523 15.08 24.51 16.50
CA CYS A 523 16.11 25.06 15.64
C CYS A 523 15.45 25.36 14.28
N VAL A 524 15.30 26.63 13.95
CA VAL A 524 14.54 27.09 12.78
C VAL A 524 15.52 27.58 11.73
N LYS A 525 15.56 26.89 10.58
CA LYS A 525 16.67 27.02 9.61
C LYS A 525 16.71 28.36 8.88
N LYS A 526 15.56 29.06 8.86
CA LYS A 526 15.37 30.44 8.43
C LYS A 526 13.99 30.90 8.93
N ILE A 527 13.88 32.13 9.42
CA ILE A 527 12.60 32.74 9.81
C ILE A 527 12.26 33.84 8.80
N THR A 528 11.08 33.77 8.19
CA THR A 528 10.54 34.82 7.32
C THR A 528 9.36 35.48 8.03
N THR A 529 9.38 36.80 8.16
CA THR A 529 8.27 37.57 8.72
C THR A 529 7.54 38.30 7.61
N VAL A 530 6.22 38.12 7.52
CA VAL A 530 5.38 38.67 6.45
C VAL A 530 4.20 39.46 7.00
N THR A 531 3.80 40.50 6.27
CA THR A 531 2.46 41.09 6.37
C THR A 531 1.45 40.18 5.69
N PRO A 532 0.23 39.98 6.23
CA PRO A 532 -0.71 38.99 5.70
C PRO A 532 -1.18 39.28 4.27
N PHE A 533 -1.33 38.22 3.47
CA PHE A 533 -2.15 38.25 2.25
C PHE A 533 -3.43 37.46 2.53
N SER A 534 -4.55 38.17 2.73
CA SER A 534 -5.80 37.59 3.20
C SER A 534 -6.71 37.15 2.05
N VAL A 535 -6.84 35.84 1.84
CA VAL A 535 -7.99 35.24 1.15
C VAL A 535 -8.64 34.27 2.12
N ASN A 536 -9.85 34.60 2.57
CA ASN A 536 -10.61 33.77 3.52
C ASN A 536 -11.56 32.87 2.75
N ILE A 537 -11.25 31.57 2.69
CA ILE A 537 -12.12 30.56 2.08
C ILE A 537 -12.78 29.77 3.21
N SER A 538 -14.10 29.91 3.33
CA SER A 538 -14.96 29.13 4.23
C SER A 538 -14.53 29.07 5.71
N GLY A 539 -13.76 30.05 6.20
CA GLY A 539 -13.25 30.11 7.58
C GLY A 539 -11.95 29.34 7.83
N VAL A 540 -11.33 28.75 6.80
CA VAL A 540 -10.01 28.11 6.90
C VAL A 540 -8.92 29.13 6.55
N GLU A 541 -8.10 29.52 7.54
CA GLU A 541 -6.94 30.40 7.31
C GLU A 541 -5.81 29.62 6.61
N LEU A 542 -5.82 29.63 5.28
CA LEU A 542 -4.76 29.04 4.45
C LEU A 542 -3.40 29.68 4.77
N LYS A 543 -2.43 28.84 5.15
CA LYS A 543 -1.02 29.20 5.29
C LYS A 543 -0.17 28.46 4.28
N TYR A 544 1.07 28.92 4.11
CA TYR A 544 2.13 28.29 3.31
C TYR A 544 2.02 28.41 1.77
N MET A 545 1.22 29.35 1.25
CA MET A 545 1.47 29.91 -0.09
C MET A 545 2.15 31.28 0.03
N HIS A 546 3.46 31.33 -0.20
CA HIS A 546 4.22 32.57 -0.29
C HIS A 546 5.14 32.56 -1.51
N LYS A 547 5.09 33.68 -2.24
CA LYS A 547 5.88 34.00 -3.43
C LYS A 547 7.38 33.98 -3.13
N SER A 548 8.21 33.53 -4.07
CA SER A 548 9.67 33.51 -3.91
C SER A 548 10.27 34.90 -3.60
N VAL A 549 11.18 34.94 -2.63
CA VAL A 549 12.00 36.12 -2.26
C VAL A 549 13.40 35.66 -1.87
N GLU A 550 14.43 36.21 -2.50
CA GLU A 550 15.84 35.99 -2.12
C GLU A 550 16.16 36.62 -0.76
N VAL A 551 16.74 35.83 0.18
CA VAL A 551 17.47 36.37 1.33
C VAL A 551 18.57 35.38 1.75
N CYS A 552 19.67 35.90 2.30
CA CYS A 552 20.91 35.21 2.69
C CYS A 552 20.79 34.16 3.83
N ASN A 553 21.94 33.64 4.26
CA ASN A 553 22.10 32.56 5.25
C ASN A 553 22.20 33.11 6.70
N ASP A 554 21.20 32.84 7.54
CA ASP A 554 21.31 32.91 9.01
C ASP A 554 20.28 31.96 9.66
N ILE A 555 20.63 31.40 10.83
CA ILE A 555 19.82 30.41 11.57
C ILE A 555 19.32 31.03 12.88
N THR A 556 18.13 30.65 13.37
CA THR A 556 17.58 31.20 14.61
C THR A 556 16.92 30.14 15.49
N LEU A 557 17.15 30.24 16.81
CA LEU A 557 16.53 29.37 17.83
C LEU A 557 15.25 30.00 18.38
N VAL A 558 14.16 29.23 18.41
CA VAL A 558 12.86 29.68 18.91
C VAL A 558 12.43 28.87 20.12
N LYS A 559 12.05 29.56 21.21
CA LYS A 559 11.58 28.93 22.45
C LYS A 559 10.10 28.55 22.32
N LEU A 560 9.78 27.27 22.55
CA LEU A 560 8.41 26.76 22.46
C LEU A 560 7.63 27.12 23.73
N LYS A 561 6.39 27.61 23.57
CA LYS A 561 5.52 28.08 24.68
C LYS A 561 4.43 27.09 25.14
N TYR A 562 4.17 26.03 24.36
CA TYR A 562 2.97 25.17 24.55
C TYR A 562 3.22 23.66 24.61
N LEU A 563 4.48 23.19 24.61
CA LEU A 563 4.76 21.82 25.06
C LEU A 563 4.57 21.78 26.59
N LYS A 564 3.66 20.94 27.08
CA LYS A 564 3.57 20.65 28.52
C LYS A 564 4.88 19.97 28.95
N ASP A 565 5.45 20.43 30.06
CA ASP A 565 6.64 19.79 30.63
C ASP A 565 6.28 18.40 31.17
N VAL A 566 6.96 17.38 30.61
CA VAL A 566 7.06 16.00 31.10
C VAL A 566 8.55 15.67 31.18
#